data_AF-A0A6B3IEP8-F1
#
_entry.id   AF-A0A6B3IEP8-F1
#
_cell.length_a   1.000
_cell.length_b   1.000
_cell.length_c   1.000
_cell.angle_alpha   90.00
_cell.angle_beta   90.00
_cell.angle_gamma   90.00
#
_symmetry.space_group_name_H-M   'P 1'
#
loop_
_entity.id
_entity.type
_entity.pdbx_description
1 polymer ?
#
loop_
_entity_poly.entity_id
_entity_poly.type
_entity_poly.pdbx_seq_one_letter_code
_entity_poly.pdbx_strand_id
1 'polypeptide(L)'
;DLPSFDTSAMDGWAVAGPGPWTYEEGVSLLAGVGESPTAARLPDGTAVRIATGARTPADTTAVIRSEHAQVDEARALVSTRRPVVTGQDIRPRGQ
;
A
#
# COMPACT_ATOMS: atom_id res chain seq x y z
N ASP A 1 14.08 -17.17 10.57
CA ASP A 1 12.66 -16.93 10.81
C ASP A 1 12.25 -15.77 9.92
N LEU A 2 11.37 -16.02 8.96
CA LEU A 2 10.93 -15.00 8.00
C LEU A 2 9.86 -14.11 8.66
N PRO A 3 9.70 -12.85 8.24
CA PRO A 3 8.63 -12.02 8.78
C PRO A 3 7.29 -12.75 8.61
N SER A 4 6.49 -12.77 9.68
CA SER A 4 5.21 -13.50 9.78
C SER A 4 4.08 -12.86 8.95
N PHE A 5 4.42 -11.95 8.03
CA PHE A 5 3.52 -10.99 7.42
C PHE A 5 3.93 -10.63 6.00
N ASP A 6 2.94 -10.22 5.22
CA ASP A 6 3.13 -9.75 3.86
C ASP A 6 3.81 -8.37 3.87
N THR A 7 4.71 -8.16 2.91
CA THR A 7 5.48 -6.90 2.81
C THR A 7 5.44 -6.33 1.41
N SER A 8 5.64 -5.02 1.29
CA SER A 8 5.76 -4.39 -0.01
C SER A 8 7.07 -4.79 -0.71
N ALA A 9 6.99 -5.14 -1.99
CA ALA A 9 8.17 -5.37 -2.83
C ALA A 9 8.81 -4.06 -3.33
N MET A 10 8.07 -2.95 -3.30
CA MET A 10 8.42 -1.67 -3.94
C MET A 10 7.95 -0.46 -3.11
N ASP A 11 8.52 0.72 -3.37
CA ASP A 11 8.02 1.98 -2.80
C ASP A 11 6.80 2.47 -3.56
N GLY A 12 5.74 2.87 -2.85
CA GLY A 12 4.50 3.31 -3.50
C GLY A 12 3.32 3.45 -2.56
N TRP A 13 2.19 2.92 -3.02
CA TRP A 13 0.90 2.98 -2.34
C TRP A 13 0.33 1.58 -2.20
N ALA A 14 0.14 1.12 -0.96
CA ALA A 14 -0.72 -0.03 -0.71
C ALA A 14 -2.16 0.40 -0.96
N VAL A 15 -2.93 -0.39 -1.73
CA VAL A 15 -4.31 -0.06 -2.10
C VAL A 15 -5.27 -1.21 -1.79
N ALA A 16 -6.51 -0.88 -1.46
CA ALA A 16 -7.59 -1.84 -1.27
C ALA A 16 -8.71 -1.61 -2.30
N GLY A 17 -9.05 -2.65 -3.04
CA GLY A 17 -10.15 -2.63 -4.00
C GLY A 17 -9.88 -1.83 -5.28
N PRO A 18 -10.93 -1.56 -6.08
CA PRO A 18 -10.84 -0.76 -7.30
C PRO A 18 -10.56 0.73 -7.00
N GLY A 19 -9.81 1.39 -7.89
CA GLY A 19 -9.52 2.81 -7.79
C GLY A 19 -10.53 3.72 -8.50
N PRO A 20 -10.37 5.07 -8.41
CA PRO A 20 -9.32 5.76 -7.66
C PRO A 20 -9.49 5.63 -6.14
N TRP A 21 -8.38 5.73 -5.41
CA TRP A 21 -8.33 5.51 -3.96
C TRP A 21 -8.15 6.81 -3.19
N THR A 22 -8.83 6.97 -2.06
CA THR A 22 -8.57 8.08 -1.13
C THR A 22 -7.36 7.79 -0.25
N TYR A 23 -6.65 8.81 0.20
CA TYR A 23 -5.56 8.64 1.16
C TYR A 23 -5.59 9.70 2.25
N GLU A 24 -4.91 9.42 3.37
CA GLU A 24 -4.69 10.37 4.45
C GLU A 24 -3.27 10.94 4.37
N GLU A 25 -3.15 12.27 4.43
CA GLU A 25 -1.85 12.94 4.43
C GLU A 25 -1.08 12.67 5.72
N GLY A 26 0.26 12.62 5.62
CA GLY A 26 1.13 12.38 6.77
C GLY A 26 1.18 10.93 7.26
N VAL A 27 0.35 10.03 6.72
CA VAL A 27 0.38 8.60 7.04
C VAL A 27 1.27 7.85 6.04
N SER A 28 2.30 7.19 6.55
CA SER A 28 3.21 6.35 5.74
C SER A 28 3.72 5.14 6.51
N LEU A 29 3.89 4.02 5.81
CA LEU A 29 4.37 2.76 6.36
C LEU A 29 5.83 2.53 5.98
N LEU A 30 6.67 2.39 6.99
CA LEU A 30 8.12 2.21 6.84
C LEU A 30 8.54 0.80 7.25
N ALA A 31 9.59 0.28 6.61
CA ALA A 31 10.19 -1.00 7.00
C ALA A 31 10.86 -0.91 8.37
N GLY A 32 10.77 -1.99 9.15
CA GLY A 32 11.41 -2.08 10.46
C GLY A 32 10.79 -1.23 11.57
N VAL A 33 9.76 -0.44 11.26
CA VAL A 33 8.92 0.23 12.26
C VAL A 33 7.83 -0.76 12.71
N GLY A 34 7.60 -0.84 14.02
CA GLY A 34 6.56 -1.70 14.61
C GLY A 34 5.16 -1.41 14.04
N GLU A 35 4.22 -2.32 14.28
CA GLU A 35 2.85 -2.22 13.75
C GLU A 35 2.21 -0.89 14.16
N SER A 36 1.94 0.00 13.19
CA SER A 36 1.22 1.24 13.46
C SER A 36 -0.27 0.92 13.63
N PRO A 37 -0.89 1.21 14.78
CA PRO A 37 -2.30 0.88 15.02
C PRO A 37 -3.25 1.52 14.00
N THR A 38 -2.88 2.69 13.48
CA THR A 38 -3.66 3.45 12.49
C THR A 38 -3.67 2.82 11.10
N ALA A 39 -2.82 1.83 10.81
CA ALA A 39 -2.72 1.19 9.50
C ALA A 39 -2.85 -0.34 9.55
N ALA A 40 -3.47 -0.88 10.60
CA ALA A 40 -3.66 -2.32 10.73
C ALA A 40 -4.53 -2.92 9.61
N ARG A 41 -5.46 -2.13 9.04
CA ARG A 41 -6.36 -2.51 7.95
C ARG A 41 -6.56 -1.33 7.01
N LEU A 42 -6.61 -1.61 5.72
CA LEU A 42 -6.87 -0.62 4.68
C LEU A 42 -8.32 -0.78 4.16
N PRO A 43 -9.22 0.19 4.39
CA PRO A 43 -10.59 0.12 3.89
C PRO A 43 -10.68 0.08 2.36
N ASP A 44 -11.72 -0.55 1.82
CA ASP A 44 -11.97 -0.59 0.38
C ASP A 44 -12.04 0.83 -0.23
N GLY A 45 -11.40 1.03 -1.39
CA GLY A 45 -11.31 2.34 -2.02
C GLY A 45 -10.32 3.31 -1.38
N THR A 46 -9.40 2.82 -0.52
CA THR A 46 -8.36 3.64 0.12
C THR A 46 -6.94 3.19 -0.22
N ALA A 47 -6.00 4.10 0.02
CA ALA A 47 -4.58 3.93 -0.20
C ALA A 47 -3.75 4.51 0.94
N VAL A 48 -2.58 3.94 1.19
CA VAL A 48 -1.59 4.48 2.13
C VAL A 48 -0.20 4.39 1.54
N ARG A 49 0.65 5.40 1.78
CA ARG A 49 2.05 5.36 1.35
C ARG A 49 2.76 4.21 2.04
N ILE A 50 3.55 3.46 1.29
CA ILE A 50 4.28 2.29 1.78
C ILE A 50 5.68 2.24 1.18
N ALA A 51 6.66 1.97 2.03
CA ALA A 51 8.04 1.73 1.63
C ALA A 51 8.30 0.24 1.37
N THR A 52 9.33 -0.05 0.59
CA THR A 52 9.83 -1.39 0.33
C THR A 52 10.16 -2.10 1.64
N GLY A 53 9.69 -3.33 1.80
CA GLY A 53 9.87 -4.14 3.01
C GLY A 53 8.96 -3.75 4.19
N ALA A 54 8.16 -2.68 4.07
CA ALA A 54 7.15 -2.37 5.07
C ALA A 54 6.03 -3.42 5.02
N ARG A 55 5.46 -3.72 6.19
CA ARG A 55 4.30 -4.58 6.34
C ARG A 55 3.11 -3.96 5.59
N THR A 56 2.43 -4.75 4.77
CA THR A 56 1.17 -4.32 4.15
C THR A 56 0.03 -4.38 5.17
N PRO A 57 -0.87 -3.38 5.24
CA PRO A 57 -2.11 -3.47 6.00
C PRO A 57 -2.95 -4.69 5.61
N ALA A 58 -3.79 -5.17 6.52
CA ALA A 58 -4.84 -6.12 6.15
C ALA A 58 -5.73 -5.54 5.04
N ASP A 59 -6.24 -6.43 4.19
CA ASP A 59 -7.04 -6.13 2.98
C ASP A 59 -6.31 -5.36 1.88
N THR A 60 -4.99 -5.16 1.98
CA THR A 60 -4.19 -4.68 0.85
C THR A 60 -4.36 -5.66 -0.32
N THR A 61 -4.84 -5.15 -1.44
CA THR A 61 -5.06 -5.93 -2.67
C THR A 61 -3.88 -5.84 -3.63
N ALA A 62 -3.13 -4.75 -3.60
CA ALA A 62 -1.99 -4.50 -4.47
C ALA A 62 -1.10 -3.38 -3.91
N VAL A 63 0.13 -3.28 -4.42
CA VAL A 63 0.95 -2.07 -4.30
C VAL A 63 1.04 -1.38 -5.67
N ILE A 64 0.78 -0.08 -5.71
CA ILE A 64 1.01 0.79 -6.88
C ILE A 64 2.36 1.47 -6.68
N ARG A 65 3.32 1.17 -7.55
CA ARG A 65 4.65 1.80 -7.50
C ARG A 65 4.56 3.31 -7.61
N SER A 66 5.46 4.02 -6.92
CA SER A 66 5.49 5.49 -6.89
C SER A 66 5.57 6.10 -8.29
N GLU A 67 6.37 5.51 -9.19
CA GLU A 67 6.52 5.96 -10.58
C GLU A 67 5.28 5.70 -11.46
N HIS A 68 4.27 5.00 -10.96
CA HIS A 68 3.02 4.69 -11.65
C HIS A 68 1.79 5.29 -10.96
N ALA A 69 1.96 5.88 -9.79
CA ALA A 69 0.91 6.57 -9.07
C ALA A 69 0.72 7.99 -9.61
N GLN A 70 -0.53 8.41 -9.72
CA GLN A 70 -0.95 9.77 -10.00
C GLN A 70 -1.66 10.28 -8.75
N VAL A 71 -1.01 11.22 -8.05
CA VAL A 71 -1.50 11.79 -6.80
C VAL A 71 -2.17 13.13 -7.12
N ASP A 72 -3.43 13.25 -6.75
CA ASP A 72 -4.17 14.51 -6.73
C ASP A 72 -4.25 14.97 -5.27
N GLU A 73 -3.30 15.82 -4.87
CA GLU A 73 -3.20 16.32 -3.50
C GLU A 73 -4.40 17.18 -3.10
N ALA A 74 -4.95 17.95 -4.06
CA ALA A 74 -6.12 18.80 -3.80
C ALA A 74 -7.37 17.99 -3.44
N ARG A 75 -7.44 16.73 -3.89
CA ARG A 75 -8.57 15.82 -3.65
C ARG A 75 -8.23 14.66 -2.71
N ALA A 76 -6.98 14.56 -2.26
CA ALA A 76 -6.44 13.42 -1.53
C ALA A 76 -6.75 12.08 -2.23
N LEU A 77 -6.50 12.01 -3.55
CA LEU A 77 -6.74 10.81 -4.37
C LEU A 77 -5.45 10.27 -4.99
N VAL A 78 -5.37 8.95 -5.07
CA VAL A 78 -4.37 8.20 -5.83
C VAL A 78 -5.08 7.46 -6.96
N SER A 79 -4.49 7.50 -8.15
CA SER A 79 -4.93 6.72 -9.31
C SER A 79 -3.73 6.20 -10.09
N THR A 80 -3.98 5.32 -11.07
CA THR A 80 -2.95 4.89 -12.01
C THR A 80 -3.56 4.67 -13.39
N ARG A 81 -2.76 4.83 -14.44
CA ARG A 81 -3.16 4.53 -15.83
C ARG A 81 -2.89 3.08 -16.22
N ARG A 82 -2.23 2.32 -15.34
CA ARG A 82 -1.89 0.91 -15.58
C ARG A 82 -2.96 0.00 -14.98
N PRO A 83 -3.22 -1.16 -15.57
CA PRO A 83 -4.01 -2.19 -14.89
C PRO A 83 -3.38 -2.55 -13.54
N VAL A 84 -4.24 -2.77 -12.55
CA VAL A 84 -3.83 -3.22 -11.21
C VAL A 84 -4.22 -4.67 -11.05
N VAL A 85 -3.23 -5.52 -10.81
CA VAL A 85 -3.44 -6.96 -10.61
C VAL A 85 -3.38 -7.25 -9.13
N THR A 86 -4.35 -8.02 -8.62
CA THR A 86 -4.35 -8.47 -7.23
C THR A 86 -3.07 -9.22 -6.89
N GLY A 87 -2.44 -8.86 -5.77
CA GLY A 87 -1.16 -9.41 -5.30
C GLY A 87 0.08 -8.79 -5.95
N GLN A 88 -0.05 -7.87 -6.91
CA GLN A 88 1.13 -7.24 -7.52
C GLN A 88 1.98 -6.51 -6.48
N ASP A 89 3.29 -6.64 -6.61
CA ASP A 89 4.29 -6.00 -5.74
C ASP A 89 4.07 -6.25 -4.23
N ILE A 90 3.38 -7.35 -3.85
CA ILE A 90 3.28 -7.87 -2.48
C ILE A 90 4.14 -9.13 -2.37
N ARG A 91 4.99 -9.19 -1.34
CA ARG A 91 5.76 -10.38 -0.98
C ARG A 91 5.00 -11.13 0.12
N PRO A 92 4.45 -12.33 -0.18
CA PRO A 92 3.75 -13.11 0.83
C PRO A 92 4.70 -13.54 1.95
N ARG A 93 4.17 -13.71 3.16
CA ARG A 93 4.90 -14.33 4.28
C ARG A 93 5.56 -15.65 3.88
N GLY A 94 6.74 -15.92 4.43
CA GLY A 94 7.40 -17.21 4.25
C GLY A 94 8.10 -17.44 2.90
N GLN A 95 8.25 -16.39 2.07
CA GLN A 95 9.01 -16.42 0.81
C GLN A 95 10.36 -15.71 0.91
#